data_AF-A0A3P6GA16-F1
#
_entry.id   AF-A0A3P6GA16-F1
#
_cell.length_a   1.000
_cell.length_b   1.000
_cell.length_c   1.000
_cell.angle_alpha   90.00
_cell.angle_beta   90.00
_cell.angle_gamma   90.00
#
_symmetry.space_group_name_H-M   'P 1'
#
loop_
_entity.id
_entity.type
_entity.pdbx_description
1 polymer ?
#
loop_
_entity_poly.entity_id
_entity_poly.type
_entity_poly.pdbx_seq_one_letter_code
_entity_poly.pdbx_strand_id
1 'polypeptide(L)'
;MVKETVYYDVLGVTPSASEEEICKAYYIKRFLLGKEQVLGEAYQVLSDPVHREAYDLNGLNTMVDPRAVFTLLFGSELEDYIGHFSYYIANITIL
;
A
#
# COMPACT_ATOMS: atom_id res chain seq x y z
N MET A 1 -0.14 8.20 21.66
CA MET A 1 -1.42 7.47 21.69
C MET A 1 -1.89 7.40 20.26
N VAL A 2 -2.18 6.21 19.73
CA VAL A 2 -2.54 6.04 18.32
C VAL A 2 -3.92 6.63 18.07
N LYS A 3 -4.03 7.47 17.03
CA LYS A 3 -5.28 8.16 16.70
C LYS A 3 -6.31 7.25 16.06
N GLU A 4 -5.88 6.34 15.18
CA GLU A 4 -6.74 5.40 14.47
C GLU A 4 -6.11 4.00 14.37
N THR A 5 -6.90 2.95 14.57
CA THR A 5 -6.41 1.56 14.55
C THR A 5 -6.67 0.82 13.25
N VAL A 6 -7.29 1.48 12.26
CA VAL A 6 -7.81 0.84 11.04
C VAL A 6 -6.76 -0.04 10.33
N TYR A 7 -5.53 0.44 10.11
CA TYR A 7 -4.49 -0.38 9.47
C TYR A 7 -3.98 -1.53 10.34
N TYR A 8 -3.96 -1.34 11.66
CA TYR A 8 -3.62 -2.40 12.59
C TYR A 8 -4.70 -3.50 12.58
N ASP A 9 -5.97 -3.12 12.50
CA ASP A 9 -7.12 -4.02 12.41
C ASP A 9 -7.13 -4.79 11.08
N VAL A 10 -6.80 -4.11 9.97
CA VAL A 10 -6.62 -4.73 8.64
C VAL A 10 -5.54 -5.80 8.67
N LEU A 11 -4.40 -5.53 9.30
CA LEU A 11 -3.33 -6.53 9.47
C LEU A 11 -3.62 -7.53 10.59
N GLY A 12 -4.57 -7.24 11.48
CA GLY A 12 -4.90 -8.07 12.65
C GLY A 12 -3.80 -8.07 13.72
N VAL A 13 -3.09 -6.95 13.86
CA VAL A 13 -2.02 -6.76 14.85
C VAL A 13 -2.39 -5.65 15.83
N THR A 14 -1.66 -5.56 16.94
CA THR A 14 -1.85 -4.46 17.91
C THR A 14 -0.99 -3.25 17.54
N PRO A 15 -1.33 -2.03 18.00
CA PRO A 15 -0.48 -0.85 17.81
C PRO A 15 0.92 -0.97 18.44
N SER A 16 1.10 -1.90 19.37
CA SER A 16 2.40 -2.24 19.98
C SER A 16 3.19 -3.31 19.22
N ALA A 17 2.67 -3.82 18.09
CA ALA A 17 3.32 -4.87 17.32
C ALA A 17 4.67 -4.41 16.77
N SER A 18 5.64 -5.32 16.79
CA SER A 18 6.95 -5.15 16.16
C SER A 18 6.85 -5.17 14.64
N GLU A 19 7.87 -4.64 13.97
CA GLU A 19 7.98 -4.66 12.51
C GLU A 19 7.91 -6.10 11.95
N GLU A 20 8.52 -7.06 12.64
CA GLU A 20 8.46 -8.47 12.25
C GLU A 20 7.04 -9.04 12.32
N GLU A 21 6.26 -8.68 13.34
CA GLU A 21 4.87 -9.12 13.47
C GLU A 21 3.98 -8.52 12.39
N ILE A 22 4.18 -7.24 12.06
CA ILE A 22 3.50 -6.55 10.96
C ILE A 22 3.80 -7.23 9.62
N CYS A 23 5.07 -7.53 9.38
CA CYS A 23 5.53 -8.23 8.17
C CYS A 23 4.93 -9.64 8.06
N LYS A 24 5.04 -10.44 9.12
CA LYS A 24 4.47 -11.79 9.17
C LYS A 24 2.94 -11.76 8.96
N ALA A 25 2.24 -10.86 9.63
CA ALA A 25 0.79 -10.73 9.53
C ALA A 25 0.34 -10.39 8.11
N TYR A 26 1.04 -9.45 7.43
CA TYR A 26 0.77 -9.12 6.04
C TYR A 26 0.90 -10.33 5.12
N TYR A 27 2.03 -11.06 5.17
CA TYR A 27 2.25 -12.18 4.25
C TYR A 27 1.28 -13.35 4.51
N ILE A 28 0.97 -13.64 5.77
CA ILE A 28 -0.02 -14.67 6.13
C ILE A 28 -1.40 -14.27 5.60
N LYS A 29 -1.85 -13.03 5.85
CA LYS A 29 -3.15 -12.57 5.36
C LYS A 29 -3.21 -12.49 3.84
N ARG A 30 -2.14 -12.03 3.20
CA ARG A 30 -2.01 -11.99 1.72
C ARG A 30 -2.13 -13.37 1.12
N PHE A 31 -1.55 -14.38 1.77
CA PHE A 31 -1.65 -15.77 1.33
C PHE A 31 -3.08 -16.31 1.49
N LEU A 32 -3.77 -15.98 2.58
CA LEU A 32 -5.12 -16.48 2.88
C LEU A 32 -6.23 -15.78 2.07
N LEU A 33 -6.14 -14.46 1.91
CA LEU A 33 -7.20 -13.61 1.34
C LEU A 33 -6.93 -13.19 -0.11
N GLY A 34 -5.70 -13.40 -0.61
CA GLY A 34 -5.32 -13.00 -1.95
C GLY A 34 -5.16 -11.48 -2.11
N LYS A 35 -5.49 -10.94 -3.29
CA LYS A 35 -5.14 -9.56 -3.65
C LYS A 35 -6.12 -8.51 -3.11
N GLU A 36 -6.10 -8.24 -1.81
CA GLU A 36 -6.76 -7.05 -1.23
C GLU A 36 -5.85 -5.82 -1.29
N GLN A 37 -6.37 -4.70 -1.81
CA GLN A 37 -5.63 -3.42 -1.91
C GLN A 37 -5.35 -2.82 -0.53
N VAL A 38 -6.36 -2.83 0.34
CA VAL A 38 -6.29 -2.29 1.71
C VAL A 38 -5.20 -2.98 2.55
N LEU A 39 -4.97 -4.28 2.32
CA LEU A 39 -3.89 -5.05 2.96
C LEU A 39 -2.50 -4.55 2.57
N GLY A 40 -2.33 -4.19 1.30
CA GLY A 40 -1.08 -3.62 0.78
C GLY A 40 -0.84 -2.21 1.30
N GLU A 41 -1.88 -1.38 1.34
CA GLU A 41 -1.83 -0.02 1.90
C GLU A 41 -1.47 -0.05 3.39
N ALA A 42 -2.16 -0.89 4.17
CA ALA A 42 -1.88 -1.04 5.60
C ALA A 42 -0.44 -1.49 5.85
N TYR A 43 0.07 -2.44 5.07
CA TYR A 43 1.46 -2.86 5.17
C TYR A 43 2.43 -1.74 4.79
N GLN A 44 2.20 -1.02 3.70
CA GLN A 44 3.08 0.05 3.24
C GLN A 44 3.21 1.16 4.30
N VAL A 45 2.10 1.55 4.93
CA VAL A 45 2.09 2.58 5.98
C VAL A 45 2.71 2.08 7.29
N LEU A 46 2.42 0.83 7.71
CA LEU A 46 2.87 0.32 9.01
C LEU A 46 4.28 -0.31 9.01
N SER A 47 4.80 -0.68 7.84
CA SER A 47 6.12 -1.31 7.70
C SER A 47 7.29 -0.34 7.84
N ASP A 48 7.07 0.95 7.54
CA ASP A 48 8.08 1.99 7.67
C ASP A 48 7.82 2.78 8.96
N PRO A 49 8.80 2.87 9.89
CA PRO A 49 8.65 3.58 11.15
C PRO A 49 8.21 5.04 11.00
N VAL A 50 8.67 5.74 9.96
CA VAL A 50 8.34 7.15 9.70
C VAL A 50 6.87 7.29 9.28
N HIS A 51 6.43 6.42 8.37
CA HIS A 51 5.04 6.41 7.92
C HIS A 51 4.09 5.96 9.03
N ARG A 52 4.50 4.99 9.84
CA ARG A 52 3.75 4.49 11.00
C ARG A 52 3.60 5.56 12.06
N GLU A 53 4.67 6.28 12.40
CA GLU A 53 4.61 7.39 13.35
C GLU A 53 3.69 8.52 12.84
N ALA A 54 3.82 8.89 11.57
CA ALA A 54 2.95 9.88 10.94
C ALA A 54 1.47 9.46 10.98
N TYR A 55 1.19 8.18 10.72
CA TYR A 55 -0.14 7.59 10.83
C TYR A 55 -0.65 7.57 12.27
N ASP A 56 0.18 7.16 13.23
CA ASP A 56 -0.19 7.10 14.64
C ASP A 56 -0.56 8.48 15.20
N LEU A 57 0.12 9.53 14.73
CA LEU A 57 -0.13 10.92 15.10
C LEU A 57 -1.33 11.55 14.36
N ASN A 58 -1.46 11.31 13.05
CA ASN A 58 -2.38 12.07 12.20
C ASN A 58 -3.63 11.30 11.76
N GLY A 59 -3.63 9.96 11.83
CA GLY A 59 -4.66 9.09 11.27
C GLY A 59 -4.62 9.04 9.75
N LEU A 60 -5.68 8.51 9.11
CA LEU A 60 -5.80 8.31 7.67
C LEU A 60 -5.75 9.61 6.83
N ASN A 61 -5.84 10.79 7.46
CA ASN A 61 -5.89 12.09 6.76
C ASN A 61 -4.56 12.54 6.14
N THR A 62 -3.48 11.76 6.24
CA THR A 62 -2.18 12.07 5.61
C THR A 62 -1.85 11.21 4.39
N MET A 63 -2.79 10.40 3.88
CA MET A 63 -2.55 9.67 2.63
C MET A 63 -2.45 10.66 1.46
N VAL A 64 -1.22 11.09 1.18
CA VAL A 64 -0.87 11.73 -0.08
C VAL A 64 -1.29 10.77 -1.18
N ASP A 65 -2.13 11.25 -2.11
CA ASP A 65 -2.67 10.46 -3.21
C ASP A 65 -1.53 9.64 -3.85
N PRO A 66 -1.58 8.28 -3.80
CA PRO A 66 -0.55 7.43 -4.36
C PRO A 66 -0.26 7.73 -5.83
N ARG A 67 -1.25 8.19 -6.61
CA ARG A 67 -1.04 8.67 -7.98
C ARG A 67 -0.24 9.96 -7.99
N ALA A 68 -0.57 10.92 -7.14
CA ALA A 68 0.17 12.18 -7.06
C ALA A 68 1.64 11.98 -6.66
N VAL A 69 1.91 11.06 -5.72
CA VAL A 69 3.29 10.69 -5.34
C VAL A 69 4.00 9.99 -6.49
N PHE A 70 3.33 9.07 -7.19
CA PHE A 70 3.89 8.37 -8.33
C PHE A 70 4.23 9.33 -9.48
N THR A 71 3.32 10.25 -9.83
CA THR A 71 3.55 11.30 -10.82
C THR A 71 4.67 12.25 -10.40
N LEU A 72 4.80 12.56 -9.11
CA LEU A 72 5.88 13.40 -8.60
C LEU A 72 7.25 12.70 -8.66
N LEU A 73 7.33 11.42 -8.30
CA LEU A 73 8.57 10.65 -8.24
C LEU A 73 9.05 10.18 -9.61
N PHE A 74 8.12 9.86 -10.51
CA PHE A 74 8.43 9.22 -11.80
C PHE A 74 8.03 10.04 -13.02
N GLY A 75 7.38 11.19 -12.83
CA GLY A 75 6.83 12.00 -13.92
C GLY A 75 5.59 11.37 -14.57
N SER A 76 4.98 12.09 -15.50
CA SER A 76 3.90 11.57 -16.34
C SER A 76 4.38 10.57 -17.41
N GLU A 77 5.69 10.40 -17.60
CA GLU A 77 6.27 9.54 -18.63
C GLU A 77 6.02 8.04 -18.38
N LEU A 78 5.71 7.63 -17.14
CA LEU A 78 5.31 6.24 -16.83
C LEU A 78 3.84 5.95 -17.20
N GLU A 79 2.96 6.94 -17.30
CA GLU A 79 1.59 6.72 -17.77
C GLU A 79 1.58 6.32 -19.25
N ASP A 80 2.44 6.96 -20.05
CA ASP A 80 2.64 6.60 -21.46
C ASP A 80 3.24 5.20 -21.60
N TYR A 81 4.14 4.79 -20.69
CA TYR A 81 4.70 3.44 -20.70
C TYR A 81 3.67 2.38 -20.33
N ILE A 82 2.84 2.60 -19.30
CA ILE A 82 1.72 1.71 -18.95
C ILE A 82 0.70 1.64 -20.10
N GLY A 83 0.40 2.77 -20.75
CA GLY A 83 -0.47 2.83 -21.92
C GLY A 83 0.09 2.04 -23.10
N HIS A 84 1.40 2.14 -23.35
CA HIS A 84 2.08 1.39 -24.41
C HIS A 84 2.10 -0.11 -24.12
N PHE A 85 2.34 -0.51 -22.87
CA PHE A 85 2.20 -1.90 -22.44
C PHE A 85 0.76 -2.36 -22.66
N SER A 86 -0.24 -1.66 -22.12
CA SER A 86 -1.66 -1.99 -22.25
C SER A 86 -2.10 -2.16 -23.70
N TYR A 87 -1.66 -1.27 -24.60
CA TYR A 87 -1.87 -1.37 -26.04
C TYR A 87 -1.22 -2.62 -26.64
N TYR A 88 0.01 -2.94 -26.26
CA TYR A 88 0.74 -4.09 -26.78
C TYR A 88 0.09 -5.43 -26.36
N ILE A 89 -0.38 -5.54 -25.11
CA ILE A 89 -1.07 -6.75 -24.63
C ILE A 89 -2.46 -6.91 -25.25
N ALA A 90 -3.17 -5.79 -25.50
CA ALA A 90 -4.45 -5.81 -26.20
C ALA A 90 -4.31 -6.31 -27.65
N ASN A 91 -3.21 -5.95 -28.33
CA ASN A 91 -2.95 -6.38 -29.71
C ASN A 91 -2.41 -7.82 -29.83
N ILE A 92 -1.73 -8.35 -28.81
CA ILE A 92 -1.30 -9.76 -28.78
C ILE A 92 -2.49 -10.71 -28.52
N THR A 93 -3.55 -10.24 -27.86
CA THR A 93 -4.72 -11.07 -27.50
C THR A 93 -5.75 -11.21 -28.64
N ILE A 94 -5.59 -10.49 -29.76
CA ILE A 94 -6.51 -10.47 -30.91
C ILE A 94 -5.99 -11.33 -32.10
N LEU A 95 -4.91 -12.09 -31.93
CA LEU A 95 -4.43 -13.11 -32.88
C LEU A 95 -4.55 -14.52 -32.27
#